data_AF-A0A804QDU8-F1
#
_entry.id   AF-A0A804QDU8-F1
#
_cell.length_a   1.000
_cell.length_b   1.000
_cell.length_c   1.000
_cell.angle_alpha   90.00
_cell.angle_beta   90.00
_cell.angle_gamma   90.00
#
_symmetry.space_group_name_H-M   'P 1'
#
loop_
_entity.id
_entity.type
_entity.pdbx_description
1 polymer ?
#
loop_
_entity_poly.entity_id
_entity_poly.type
_entity_poly.pdbx_seq_one_letter_code
_entity_poly.pdbx_strand_id
1 'polypeptide(L)'
;MWQEDTATVISTMLLVSGLTTILHTFLGSRLPLIQGSSFVYLAPALVIANSEEFRNLSDNKFKHIMRELQGAILVGSVFQIILGYTGLISLFLRLINPVVVAPTIAVVGLAFFSYGFPQAGSCVEISMPLILLVLLCTLVYPCSSLLMNKT
;
A
#
# COMPACT_ATOMS: atom_id res chain seq x y z
N MET A 1 15.12 -20.01 -7.52
CA MET A 1 14.13 -19.40 -8.44
C MET A 1 13.15 -18.47 -7.73
N TRP A 2 12.08 -18.94 -7.06
CA TRP A 2 11.06 -18.04 -6.48
C TRP A 2 11.62 -16.97 -5.52
N GLN A 3 12.59 -17.34 -4.67
CA GLN A 3 13.25 -16.39 -3.77
C GLN A 3 14.10 -15.34 -4.52
N GLU A 4 14.76 -15.74 -5.61
CA GLU A 4 15.60 -14.83 -6.42
C GLU A 4 14.72 -13.83 -7.18
N ASP A 5 13.60 -14.30 -7.74
CA ASP A 5 12.61 -13.45 -8.39
C ASP A 5 12.01 -12.45 -7.39
N THR A 6 11.66 -12.92 -6.19
CA THR A 6 11.14 -12.08 -5.12
C THR A 6 12.15 -11.03 -4.66
N ALA A 7 13.41 -11.41 -4.44
CA ALA A 7 14.48 -10.48 -4.06
C ALA A 7 14.76 -9.43 -5.14
N THR A 8 14.69 -9.83 -6.41
CA THR A 8 14.83 -8.92 -7.56
C THR A 8 13.69 -7.90 -7.59
N VAL A 9 12.45 -8.34 -7.35
CA VAL A 9 11.29 -7.44 -7.30
C VAL A 9 11.38 -6.49 -6.09
N ILE A 10 11.78 -6.99 -4.91
CA ILE A 10 11.94 -6.13 -3.72
C ILE A 10 13.02 -5.07 -3.95
N SER A 11 14.19 -5.46 -4.46
CA SER A 11 15.30 -4.53 -4.69
C SER A 11 14.96 -3.46 -5.75
N THR A 12 14.29 -3.86 -6.84
CA THR A 12 13.83 -2.92 -7.88
C THR A 12 12.74 -1.99 -7.35
N MET A 13 11.77 -2.49 -6.56
CA MET A 13 10.75 -1.63 -5.95
C MET A 13 11.34 -0.60 -5.00
N LEU A 14 12.32 -0.99 -4.16
CA LEU A 14 13.00 -0.07 -3.25
C LEU A 14 13.82 0.99 -4.02
N LEU A 15 14.56 0.57 -5.06
CA LEU A 15 15.34 1.48 -5.89
C LEU A 15 14.44 2.49 -6.64
N VAL A 16 13.34 2.02 -7.24
CA VAL A 16 12.37 2.86 -7.94
C VAL A 16 11.64 3.79 -6.96
N SER A 17 11.27 3.31 -5.77
CA SER A 17 10.67 4.14 -4.70
C SER A 17 11.60 5.29 -4.27
N GLY A 18 12.90 5.00 -4.09
CA GLY A 18 13.90 6.03 -3.78
C GLY A 18 14.05 7.06 -4.91
N LEU A 19 14.21 6.59 -6.16
CA LEU A 19 14.34 7.47 -7.33
C LEU A 19 13.10 8.33 -7.55
N THR A 20 11.90 7.75 -7.43
CA THR A 20 10.64 8.49 -7.57
C THR A 20 10.44 9.50 -6.46
N THR A 21 10.83 9.19 -5.21
CA THR A 21 10.80 10.14 -4.10
C THR A 21 11.73 11.32 -4.34
N ILE A 22 12.97 11.06 -4.79
CA ILE A 22 13.93 12.11 -5.19
C ILE A 22 13.30 12.97 -6.28
N LEU A 23 12.82 12.34 -7.36
CA LEU A 23 12.23 13.05 -8.49
C LEU A 23 11.00 13.89 -8.09
N HIS A 24 10.11 13.35 -7.25
CA HIS A 24 8.94 14.06 -6.72
C HIS A 24 9.33 15.24 -5.83
N THR A 25 10.41 15.11 -5.05
CA THR A 25 10.88 16.19 -4.17
C THR A 25 11.59 17.30 -4.95
N PHE A 26 12.37 16.95 -5.98
CA PHE A 26 13.12 17.93 -6.80
C PHE A 26 12.27 18.62 -7.88
N LEU A 27 11.49 17.85 -8.66
CA LEU A 27 10.72 18.34 -9.82
C LEU A 27 9.22 18.51 -9.52
N GLY A 28 8.72 17.92 -8.44
CA GLY A 28 7.31 17.91 -8.09
C GLY A 28 6.92 18.98 -7.06
N SER A 29 6.07 18.58 -6.11
CA SER A 29 5.38 19.49 -5.18
C SER A 29 6.29 20.09 -4.09
N ARG A 30 7.58 19.71 -4.04
CA ARG A 30 8.52 20.03 -2.96
C ARG A 30 8.06 19.61 -1.55
N LEU A 31 7.03 18.78 -1.46
CA LEU A 31 6.61 18.19 -0.19
C LEU A 31 7.47 16.94 0.09
N PRO A 32 7.94 16.75 1.34
CA PRO A 32 8.68 15.56 1.76
C PRO A 32 7.74 14.36 1.87
N LEU A 33 7.28 13.84 0.73
CA LEU A 33 6.36 12.73 0.63
C LEU A 33 7.09 11.53 0.03
N ILE A 34 7.25 10.48 0.84
CA ILE A 34 7.90 9.23 0.46
C ILE A 34 6.96 8.47 -0.48
N GLN A 35 7.43 8.22 -1.70
CA GLN A 35 6.68 7.52 -2.72
C GLN A 35 6.99 6.03 -2.65
N GLY A 36 5.98 5.21 -2.39
CA GLY A 36 6.13 3.76 -2.24
C GLY A 36 5.03 2.99 -2.96
N SER A 37 5.09 1.67 -2.89
CA SER A 37 4.03 0.79 -3.41
C SER A 37 2.75 0.99 -2.58
N SER A 38 1.63 1.23 -3.26
CA SER A 38 0.34 1.37 -2.58
C SER A 38 -0.22 -0.01 -2.22
N PHE A 39 -0.54 -0.19 -0.94
CA PHE A 39 -1.17 -1.41 -0.44
C PHE A 39 -2.52 -1.70 -1.10
N VAL A 40 -3.21 -0.68 -1.62
CA VAL A 40 -4.51 -0.86 -2.31
C VAL A 40 -4.40 -1.79 -3.53
N TYR A 41 -3.23 -1.87 -4.16
CA TYR A 41 -3.00 -2.79 -5.28
C TYR A 41 -2.85 -4.26 -4.87
N LEU A 42 -2.76 -4.57 -3.57
CA LEU A 42 -2.65 -5.96 -3.13
C LEU A 42 -3.92 -6.76 -3.45
N ALA A 43 -5.09 -6.15 -3.31
CA ALA A 43 -6.36 -6.79 -3.65
C ALA A 43 -6.44 -7.18 -5.15
N PRO A 44 -6.27 -6.27 -6.11
CA PRO A 44 -6.26 -6.64 -7.52
C PRO A 44 -5.09 -7.58 -7.87
N ALA A 45 -3.92 -7.43 -7.25
CA ALA A 45 -2.81 -8.36 -7.46
C ALA A 45 -3.17 -9.80 -7.05
N LEU A 46 -3.85 -9.97 -5.91
CA LEU A 46 -4.29 -11.28 -5.43
C LEU A 46 -5.37 -11.89 -6.34
N VAL A 47 -6.29 -11.07 -6.84
CA VAL A 47 -7.31 -11.51 -7.80
C VAL A 47 -6.67 -12.01 -9.09
N ILE A 48 -5.71 -11.26 -9.65
CA ILE A 48 -4.96 -11.69 -10.83
C ILE A 48 -4.19 -12.97 -10.53
N ALA A 49 -3.50 -13.06 -9.39
CA ALA A 49 -2.69 -14.24 -9.04
C ALA A 49 -3.50 -15.53 -8.84
N ASN A 50 -4.80 -15.41 -8.50
CA ASN A 50 -5.70 -16.55 -8.26
C ASN A 50 -6.62 -16.87 -9.44
N SER A 51 -6.52 -16.15 -10.56
CA SER A 51 -7.36 -16.45 -11.73
C SER A 51 -7.06 -17.83 -12.31
N GLU A 52 -8.08 -18.48 -12.87
CA GLU A 52 -7.97 -19.84 -13.41
C GLU A 52 -6.93 -19.96 -14.53
N GLU A 53 -6.77 -18.88 -15.31
CA GLU A 53 -5.81 -18.78 -16.40
C GLU A 53 -4.36 -19.01 -15.94
N PHE A 54 -3.97 -18.47 -14.77
CA PHE A 54 -2.63 -18.66 -14.21
C PHE A 54 -2.50 -19.88 -13.31
N ARG A 55 -3.60 -20.57 -12.99
CA ARG A 55 -3.55 -21.82 -12.23
C ARG A 55 -3.05 -22.99 -13.06
N ASN A 56 -3.30 -22.99 -14.37
CA ASN A 56 -2.93 -24.09 -15.27
C ASN A 56 -1.48 -23.98 -15.82
N LEU A 57 -0.83 -22.84 -15.62
CA LEU A 57 0.56 -22.62 -16.01
C LEU A 57 1.50 -23.11 -14.90
N SER A 58 2.06 -24.32 -15.06
CA SER A 58 3.06 -24.92 -14.16
C SER A 58 4.38 -24.16 -14.19
N ASP A 59 4.91 -23.90 -15.39
CA ASP A 59 6.21 -23.28 -15.56
C ASP A 59 6.09 -21.77 -15.75
N ASN A 60 6.89 -21.01 -15.00
CA ASN A 60 6.98 -19.55 -15.08
C ASN A 60 5.72 -18.77 -14.64
N LYS A 61 4.88 -19.35 -13.77
CA LYS A 61 3.68 -18.68 -13.21
C LYS A 61 3.97 -17.27 -12.69
N PHE A 62 5.05 -17.09 -11.92
CA PHE A 62 5.43 -15.78 -11.37
C PHE A 62 5.67 -14.72 -12.45
N LYS A 63 6.42 -15.09 -13.50
CA LYS A 63 6.76 -14.18 -14.60
C LYS A 63 5.52 -13.73 -15.38
N HIS A 64 4.56 -14.63 -15.62
CA HIS A 64 3.29 -14.29 -16.27
C HIS A 64 2.45 -13.35 -15.41
N ILE A 65 2.24 -13.69 -14.13
CA ILE A 65 1.47 -12.84 -13.21
C ILE A 65 2.10 -11.45 -13.11
N MET A 66 3.42 -11.38 -12.98
CA MET A 66 4.13 -10.11 -12.85
C MET A 66 3.99 -9.24 -14.12
N ARG A 67 4.02 -9.85 -15.31
CA ARG A 67 3.85 -9.14 -16.58
C ARG A 67 2.44 -8.55 -16.70
N GLU A 68 1.42 -9.34 -16.38
CA GLU A 68 0.02 -8.88 -16.42
C GLU A 68 -0.26 -7.82 -15.37
N LEU A 69 0.28 -7.99 -14.16
CA LEU A 69 0.17 -7.01 -13.07
C LEU A 69 0.81 -5.67 -13.46
N GLN A 70 2.02 -5.69 -14.03
CA GLN A 70 2.70 -4.47 -14.49
C GLN A 70 1.92 -3.79 -15.62
N GLY A 71 1.36 -4.55 -16.56
CA GLY A 71 0.51 -4.02 -17.62
C GLY A 71 -0.75 -3.35 -17.08
N ALA A 72 -1.45 -4.00 -16.15
CA ALA A 72 -2.63 -3.45 -15.49
C ALA A 72 -2.31 -2.16 -14.70
N ILE A 73 -1.21 -2.15 -13.95
CA ILE A 73 -0.76 -0.97 -13.20
C ILE A 73 -0.39 0.18 -14.16
N LEU A 74 0.29 -0.10 -15.28
CA LEU A 74 0.65 0.91 -16.28
C LEU A 74 -0.60 1.58 -16.86
N VAL A 75 -1.58 0.79 -17.31
CA VAL A 75 -2.83 1.31 -17.87
C VAL A 75 -3.61 2.10 -16.83
N GLY A 76 -3.73 1.58 -15.60
CA GLY A 76 -4.35 2.29 -14.49
C GLY A 76 -3.66 3.62 -14.16
N SER A 77 -2.33 3.65 -14.22
CA SER A 77 -1.53 4.86 -13.97
C SER A 77 -1.75 5.91 -15.05
N VAL A 78 -1.79 5.53 -16.33
CA VAL A 78 -2.10 6.45 -17.43
C VAL A 78 -3.49 7.06 -17.25
N PHE A 79 -4.48 6.24 -16.90
CA PHE A 79 -5.83 6.73 -16.60
C PHE A 79 -5.83 7.72 -15.43
N GLN A 80 -5.12 7.41 -14.35
CA GLN A 80 -5.02 8.29 -13.18
C GLN A 80 -4.31 9.62 -13.50
N ILE A 81 -3.29 9.60 -14.36
CA ILE A 81 -2.62 10.81 -14.85
C ILE A 81 -3.61 11.70 -15.61
N ILE A 82 -4.39 11.12 -16.54
CA ILE A 82 -5.40 11.88 -17.33
C ILE A 82 -6.45 12.49 -16.40
N LEU A 83 -6.99 11.70 -15.46
CA LEU A 83 -7.96 12.21 -14.48
C LEU A 83 -7.39 13.27 -13.54
N GLY A 84 -6.10 13.16 -13.20
CA GLY A 84 -5.40 14.15 -12.40
C GLY A 84 -5.22 15.48 -13.14
N TYR A 85 -4.75 15.43 -14.39
CA TYR A 85 -4.51 16.63 -15.20
C TYR A 85 -5.80 17.35 -15.62
N THR A 86 -6.91 16.63 -15.78
CA THR A 86 -8.22 17.25 -16.07
C THR A 86 -8.82 17.99 -14.88
N GLY A 87 -8.23 17.87 -13.67
CA GLY A 87 -8.76 18.49 -12.45
C GLY A 87 -10.02 17.81 -11.90
N LEU A 88 -10.51 16.75 -12.56
CA LEU A 88 -11.72 16.04 -12.15
C LEU A 88 -11.59 15.44 -10.76
N ILE A 89 -10.38 15.02 -10.38
CA ILE A 89 -10.10 14.51 -9.03
C ILE A 89 -10.41 15.54 -7.93
N SER A 90 -10.19 16.83 -8.21
CA SER A 90 -10.51 17.91 -7.25
C SER A 90 -12.02 18.05 -7.04
N LEU A 91 -12.80 17.90 -8.11
CA LEU A 91 -14.26 17.88 -8.04
C LEU A 91 -14.77 16.68 -7.24
N PHE A 92 -14.23 15.48 -7.50
CA PHE A 92 -14.58 14.27 -6.76
C PHE A 92 -14.23 14.38 -5.28
N LEU A 93 -13.05 14.90 -4.92
CA LEU A 93 -12.66 15.08 -3.52
C LEU A 93 -13.57 16.06 -2.78
N ARG A 94 -14.17 17.04 -3.47
CA ARG A 94 -15.17 17.94 -2.87
C ARG A 94 -16.51 17.25 -2.58
N LEU A 95 -16.81 16.17 -3.30
CA LEU A 95 -18.01 15.36 -3.10
C LEU A 95 -17.83 14.33 -1.97
N ILE A 96 -16.60 13.85 -1.79
CA ILE A 96 -16.30 12.79 -0.82
C ILE A 96 -16.17 13.40 0.58
N ASN A 97 -17.13 13.10 1.44
CA ASN A 97 -17.10 13.51 2.83
C ASN A 97 -16.02 12.72 3.60
N PRO A 98 -15.24 13.37 4.49
CA PRO A 98 -14.20 12.70 5.29
C PRO A 98 -14.77 11.58 6.19
N VAL A 99 -16.06 11.67 6.53
CA VAL A 99 -16.82 10.67 7.27
C VAL A 99 -16.86 9.31 6.54
N VAL A 100 -16.73 9.28 5.21
CA VAL A 100 -16.71 8.03 4.42
C VAL A 100 -15.27 7.55 4.19
N VAL A 101 -14.33 8.49 4.07
CA VAL A 101 -12.91 8.19 3.82
C VAL A 101 -12.28 7.47 5.00
N ALA A 102 -12.50 7.95 6.23
CA ALA A 102 -11.88 7.37 7.41
C ALA A 102 -12.28 5.89 7.63
N PRO A 103 -13.58 5.51 7.59
CA PRO A 103 -13.98 4.10 7.67
C PRO A 103 -13.44 3.26 6.51
N THR A 104 -13.39 3.81 5.30
CA THR A 104 -12.87 3.08 4.13
C THR A 104 -11.39 2.72 4.34
N ILE A 105 -10.57 3.67 4.79
CA ILE A 105 -9.16 3.44 5.09
C ILE A 105 -9.01 2.45 6.26
N ALA A 106 -9.85 2.56 7.29
CA ALA A 106 -9.84 1.64 8.42
C ALA A 106 -10.15 0.19 8.00
N VAL A 107 -11.12 -0.01 7.11
CA VAL A 107 -11.46 -1.34 6.56
C VAL A 107 -10.33 -1.89 5.69
N VAL A 108 -9.70 -1.05 4.86
CA VAL A 108 -8.52 -1.44 4.08
C VAL A 108 -7.38 -1.90 5.01
N GLY A 109 -7.11 -1.14 6.08
CA GLY A 109 -6.13 -1.53 7.10
C GLY A 109 -6.50 -2.84 7.81
N LEU A 110 -7.77 -3.01 8.17
CA LEU A 110 -8.28 -4.22 8.82
C LEU A 110 -8.14 -5.45 7.92
N ALA A 111 -8.36 -5.32 6.61
CA ALA A 111 -8.16 -6.41 5.65
C ALA A 111 -6.71 -6.92 5.63
N PHE A 112 -5.72 -6.04 5.87
CA PHE A 112 -4.31 -6.45 5.95
C PHE A 112 -3.95 -7.16 7.24
N PHE A 113 -4.71 -6.94 8.33
CA PHE A 113 -4.48 -7.66 9.58
C PHE A 113 -4.57 -9.18 9.36
N SER A 114 -5.52 -9.63 8.53
CA SER A 114 -5.67 -11.06 8.18
C SER A 114 -4.46 -11.65 7.44
N TYR A 115 -3.68 -10.84 6.70
CA TYR A 115 -2.48 -11.30 6.02
C TYR A 115 -1.22 -11.19 6.90
N GLY A 116 -1.14 -10.14 7.72
CA GLY A 116 0.01 -9.89 8.59
C GLY A 116 0.00 -10.74 9.87
N PHE A 117 -1.17 -11.04 10.43
CA PHE A 117 -1.29 -11.75 11.70
C PHE A 117 -0.74 -13.19 11.67
N PRO A 118 -0.99 -14.01 10.63
CA PRO A 118 -0.37 -15.33 10.51
C PRO A 118 1.17 -15.26 10.48
N GLN A 119 1.71 -14.26 9.78
CA GLN A 119 3.16 -14.04 9.71
C GLN A 119 3.72 -13.57 11.05
N ALA A 120 3.03 -12.66 11.75
CA ALA A 120 3.39 -12.21 13.09
C ALA A 120 3.32 -13.35 14.12
N GLY A 121 2.40 -14.30 13.95
CA GLY A 121 2.26 -15.49 14.79
C GLY A 121 3.47 -16.44 14.73
N SER A 122 4.27 -16.39 13.67
CA SER A 122 5.49 -17.21 13.58
C SER A 122 6.55 -16.83 14.65
N CYS A 123 6.55 -15.56 15.08
CA CYS A 123 7.44 -15.06 16.13
C CYS A 123 6.64 -14.29 17.19
N VAL A 124 5.78 -15.01 17.93
CA VAL A 124 4.86 -14.38 18.90
C VAL A 124 5.60 -13.55 19.96
N GLU A 125 6.81 -13.96 20.34
CA GLU A 125 7.62 -13.30 21.37
C GLU A 125 8.04 -11.88 20.97
N ILE A 126 8.24 -11.63 19.68
CA ILE A 126 8.58 -10.29 19.13
C ILE A 126 7.30 -9.52 18.80
N SER A 127 6.29 -10.22 18.26
CA SER A 127 5.05 -9.59 17.78
C SER A 127 4.17 -9.06 18.92
N MET A 128 4.05 -9.79 20.02
CA MET A 128 3.25 -9.37 21.19
C MET A 128 3.70 -8.02 21.78
N PRO A 129 4.98 -7.84 22.17
CA PRO A 129 5.44 -6.57 22.73
C PRO A 129 5.30 -5.42 21.73
N LEU A 130 5.50 -5.67 20.43
CA LEU A 130 5.29 -4.66 19.40
C LEU A 130 3.83 -4.21 19.31
N ILE A 131 2.87 -5.15 19.27
CA ILE A 131 1.44 -4.83 19.21
C ILE A 131 1.02 -4.09 20.48
N LEU A 132 1.47 -4.55 21.66
CA LEU A 132 1.18 -3.89 22.93
C LEU A 132 1.72 -2.45 22.93
N LEU A 133 2.98 -2.25 22.52
CA LEU A 133 3.61 -0.93 22.44
C LEU A 133 2.84 0.01 21.50
N VAL A 134 2.46 -0.46 20.32
CA VAL A 134 1.69 0.34 19.34
C VAL A 134 0.32 0.71 19.90
N LEU A 135 -0.38 -0.21 20.56
CA LEU A 135 -1.65 0.06 21.25
C LEU A 135 -1.48 1.08 22.37
N LEU A 136 -0.43 0.93 23.19
CA LEU A 136 -0.14 1.84 24.29
C LEU A 136 0.16 3.25 23.77
N CYS A 137 1.03 3.40 22.76
CA CYS A 137 1.27 4.66 22.09
C CYS A 137 -0.02 5.24 21.49
N THR A 138 -0.76 4.46 20.70
CA THR A 138 -1.97 4.94 20.01
C THR A 138 -3.07 5.32 20.99
N LEU A 139 -3.16 4.73 22.17
CA LEU A 139 -4.13 5.12 23.21
C LEU A 139 -3.64 6.29 24.06
N VAL A 140 -2.34 6.32 24.41
CA VAL A 140 -1.77 7.36 25.26
C VAL A 140 -1.60 8.67 24.50
N TYR A 141 -1.07 8.69 23.27
CA TYR A 141 -0.86 9.93 22.50
C TYR A 141 -2.12 10.80 22.33
N PRO A 142 -3.28 10.28 21.90
CA PRO A 142 -4.50 11.08 21.83
C PRO A 142 -5.05 11.43 23.21
N CYS A 143 -4.85 10.59 24.22
CA CYS A 143 -5.23 10.91 25.59
C CYS A 143 -4.42 12.09 26.14
N SER A 144 -3.10 12.09 25.89
CA SER A 144 -2.18 13.17 26.24
C SER A 144 -2.49 14.47 25.50
N SER A 145 -2.78 14.39 24.19
CA SER A 145 -3.11 15.58 23.40
C SER A 145 -4.47 16.18 23.78
N LEU A 146 -5.45 15.35 24.17
CA LEU A 146 -6.73 15.81 24.73
C LEU A 146 -6.57 16.46 26.10
N LEU A 147 -5.64 15.98 26.95
CA LEU A 147 -5.36 16.56 28.26
C LEU A 147 -4.63 17.91 28.15
N MET A 148 -3.68 18.07 27.21
CA MET A 148 -2.97 19.34 27.01
C MET A 148 -3.82 20.44 26.38
N ASN A 149 -4.85 20.10 25.58
CA ASN A 149 -5.75 21.09 24.97
C ASN A 149 -6.86 21.56 25.93
N LYS A 150 -6.90 21.04 27.16
CA LYS A 150 -7.91 21.37 28.18
C LYS A 150 -7.38 22.22 29.34
N THR A 151 -6.12 22.63 29.27
CA THR A 151 -5.45 23.61 30.16
C THR A 151 -5.06 24.84 29.36
#